data_AF-A0A419GKR1-F1
#
_entry.id   AF-A0A419GKR1-F1
#
_cell.length_a   1.000
_cell.length_b   1.000
_cell.length_c   1.000
_cell.angle_alpha   90.00
_cell.angle_beta   90.00
_cell.angle_gamma   90.00
#
_symmetry.space_group_name_H-M   'P 1'
#
loop_
_entity.id
_entity.type
_entity.pdbx_description
1 polymer ?
#
loop_
_entity_poly.entity_id
_entity_poly.type
_entity_poly.pdbx_seq_one_letter_code
_entity_poly.pdbx_strand_id
1 'polypeptide(L)'
;MAGTVKTEVFNQFDKLPQKAQQEVADFIKFLGSRYKEKTTEKKAKVLKLKDEAFVGMWKERKDMQDSALWVRKVRRSEWADRA
;
A
#
# COMPACT_ATOMS: atom_id res chain seq x y z
N MET A 1 20.52 4.17 29.34
CA MET A 1 19.23 4.19 30.05
C MET A 1 18.11 3.36 29.36
N ALA A 2 18.39 2.58 28.29
CA ALA A 2 17.35 1.75 27.64
C ALA A 2 17.23 0.32 28.24
N GLY A 3 18.25 -0.15 28.96
CA GLY A 3 18.26 -1.50 29.55
C GLY A 3 17.33 -1.67 30.75
N THR A 4 17.18 -0.63 31.57
CA THR A 4 16.44 -0.69 32.84
C THR A 4 14.93 -0.84 32.66
N VAL A 5 14.37 -0.23 31.60
CA VAL A 5 12.94 -0.33 31.29
C VAL A 5 12.56 -1.74 30.87
N LYS A 6 13.43 -2.43 30.14
CA LYS A 6 13.18 -3.79 29.65
C LYS A 6 13.06 -4.79 30.80
N THR A 7 13.94 -4.71 31.79
CA THR A 7 13.94 -5.61 32.96
C THR A 7 12.73 -5.41 33.85
N GLU A 8 12.27 -4.17 34.05
CA GLU A 8 11.10 -3.89 34.91
C GLU A 8 9.81 -4.46 34.32
N VAL A 9 9.64 -4.38 32.99
CA VAL A 9 8.47 -4.91 32.30
C VAL A 9 8.40 -6.45 32.39
N PHE A 10 9.53 -7.16 32.31
CA PHE A 10 9.55 -8.61 32.48
C PHE A 10 9.20 -9.03 33.91
N ASN A 11 9.72 -8.32 34.91
CA ASN A 11 9.38 -8.58 36.31
C ASN A 11 7.88 -8.36 36.60
N GLN A 12 7.25 -7.39 35.92
CA GLN A 12 5.80 -7.17 36.03
C GLN A 12 5.00 -8.25 35.31
N PHE A 13 5.48 -8.71 34.16
CA PHE A 13 4.86 -9.80 33.41
C PHE A 13 4.85 -11.13 34.20
N ASP A 14 5.94 -11.47 34.87
CA ASP A 14 6.03 -12.71 35.66
C ASP A 14 5.10 -12.72 36.88
N LYS A 15 4.70 -11.54 37.38
CA LYS A 15 3.75 -11.39 38.50
C LYS A 15 2.28 -11.47 38.05
N LEU A 16 2.02 -11.44 36.74
CA LEU A 16 0.65 -11.50 36.23
C LEU A 16 0.08 -12.92 36.32
N PRO A 17 -1.24 -13.07 36.59
CA PRO A 17 -1.93 -14.34 36.41
C PRO A 17 -1.80 -14.85 34.96
N GLN A 18 -1.83 -16.17 34.78
CA GLN A 18 -1.60 -16.82 33.48
C GLN A 18 -2.52 -16.32 32.35
N LYS A 19 -3.77 -15.96 32.68
CA LYS A 19 -4.71 -15.34 31.72
C LYS A 19 -4.22 -13.97 31.24
N ALA A 20 -3.72 -13.13 32.15
CA ALA A 20 -3.19 -11.81 31.79
C ALA A 20 -1.87 -11.92 31.02
N GLN A 21 -1.05 -12.94 31.29
CA GLN A 21 0.14 -13.23 30.47
C GLN A 21 -0.23 -13.58 29.02
N GLN A 22 -1.32 -14.34 28.81
CA GLN A 22 -1.84 -14.64 27.47
C GLN A 22 -2.32 -13.38 26.76
N GLU A 23 -3.06 -12.49 27.45
CA GLU A 23 -3.51 -11.21 26.90
C GLU A 23 -2.33 -10.32 26.46
N VAL A 24 -1.24 -10.29 27.24
CA VAL A 24 -0.01 -9.57 26.85
C VAL A 24 0.64 -10.19 25.62
N ALA A 25 0.72 -11.52 25.54
CA ALA A 25 1.27 -12.22 24.38
C ALA A 25 0.45 -11.93 23.10
N ASP A 26 -0.87 -11.94 23.20
CA ASP A 26 -1.78 -11.58 22.10
C ASP A 26 -1.62 -10.12 21.69
N PHE A 27 -1.43 -9.21 22.66
CA PHE A 27 -1.18 -7.82 22.38
C PHE A 27 0.16 -7.57 21.68
N ILE A 28 1.23 -8.27 22.09
CA ILE A 28 2.53 -8.23 21.41
C ILE A 28 2.40 -8.73 19.97
N LYS A 29 1.65 -9.82 19.74
CA LYS A 29 1.38 -10.35 18.41
C LYS A 29 0.62 -9.34 17.55
N PHE A 30 -0.40 -8.70 18.11
CA PHE A 30 -1.15 -7.62 17.44
C PHE A 30 -0.25 -6.44 17.05
N LEU A 31 0.58 -5.96 17.97
CA LEU A 31 1.52 -4.87 17.69
C LEU A 31 2.55 -5.27 16.62
N GLY A 32 3.06 -6.51 16.70
CA GLY A 32 3.94 -7.08 15.70
C GLY A 32 3.33 -7.01 14.30
N SER A 33 2.10 -7.51 14.13
CA SER A 33 1.40 -7.44 12.84
C SER A 33 1.15 -6.01 12.37
N ARG A 34 0.60 -5.15 13.25
CA ARG A 34 0.25 -3.76 12.92
C ARG A 34 1.42 -2.93 12.40
N TYR A 35 2.61 -3.12 12.98
CA TYR A 35 3.80 -2.36 12.57
C TYR A 35 4.64 -3.09 11.51
N LYS A 36 4.47 -4.41 11.33
CA LYS A 36 5.03 -5.17 10.20
C LYS A 36 4.33 -4.83 8.89
N GLU A 37 3.01 -4.63 8.88
CA GLU A 37 2.27 -4.16 7.70
C GLU A 37 2.69 -2.74 7.30
N LYS A 38 2.80 -1.80 8.25
CA LYS A 38 3.32 -0.45 8.00
C LYS A 38 4.77 -0.42 7.50
N THR A 39 5.55 -1.46 7.80
CA THR A 39 6.90 -1.62 7.22
C THR A 39 6.90 -2.45 5.94
N THR A 40 5.82 -3.12 5.58
CA THR A 40 5.66 -3.81 4.27
C THR A 40 5.05 -2.86 3.23
N GLU A 41 4.37 -1.80 3.67
CA GLU A 41 4.20 -0.55 2.90
C GLU A 41 5.54 0.14 2.57
N LYS A 42 6.70 -0.38 3.05
CA LYS A 42 8.00 0.00 2.50
C LYS A 42 8.08 -0.49 1.06
N LYS A 43 7.76 0.46 0.19
CA LYS A 43 8.09 0.46 -1.23
C LYS A 43 7.41 -0.73 -1.90
N ALA A 44 6.13 -0.56 -2.27
CA ALA A 44 5.81 -0.86 -3.66
C ALA A 44 6.99 -0.32 -4.44
N LYS A 45 7.81 -1.21 -5.04
CA LYS A 45 8.96 -0.77 -5.83
C LYS A 45 8.39 0.35 -6.67
N VAL A 46 8.87 1.57 -6.49
CA VAL A 46 8.46 2.68 -7.34
C VAL A 46 9.08 2.29 -8.66
N LEU A 47 8.37 1.42 -9.39
CA LEU A 47 8.63 1.11 -10.77
C LEU A 47 8.58 2.49 -11.39
N LYS A 48 9.69 2.88 -12.01
CA LYS A 48 9.74 4.20 -12.63
C LYS A 48 8.59 4.16 -13.63
N LEU A 49 7.70 5.14 -13.61
CA LEU A 49 6.49 5.15 -14.43
C LEU A 49 6.77 4.77 -15.90
N LYS A 50 7.93 5.20 -16.41
CA LYS A 50 8.44 4.88 -17.75
C LYS A 50 8.70 3.39 -18.05
N ASP A 51 8.87 2.56 -17.02
CA ASP A 51 9.16 1.13 -17.11
C ASP A 51 7.86 0.30 -17.05
N GLU A 52 6.70 0.93 -16.89
CA GLU A 52 5.38 0.29 -16.92
C GLU A 52 4.95 -0.04 -18.36
N ALA A 53 4.37 -1.23 -18.56
CA ALA A 53 3.97 -1.71 -19.88
C ALA A 53 2.93 -0.82 -20.60
N PHE A 54 2.17 -0.02 -19.84
CA PHE A 54 1.18 0.89 -20.42
C PHE A 54 1.81 2.17 -20.99
N VAL A 55 3.03 2.53 -20.58
CA VAL A 55 3.72 3.72 -21.11
C VAL A 55 4.24 3.42 -22.51
N GLY A 56 3.73 4.17 -23.49
CA GLY A 56 4.11 4.00 -24.90
C GLY A 56 3.18 3.11 -25.72
N MET A 57 2.17 2.48 -25.11
CA MET A 57 1.16 1.67 -25.84
C MET A 57 0.52 2.41 -27.02
N TRP A 58 0.40 3.73 -26.94
CA TRP A 58 -0.24 4.57 -27.95
C TRP A 58 0.75 5.20 -28.94
N LYS A 59 2.06 4.97 -28.79
CA LYS A 59 3.10 5.63 -29.60
C LYS A 59 3.00 5.30 -31.10
N GLU A 60 2.61 4.07 -31.42
CA GLU A 60 2.56 3.57 -32.79
C GLU A 60 1.18 3.74 -33.45
N ARG A 61 0.19 4.23 -32.69
CA ARG A 61 -1.16 4.47 -33.19
C ARG A 61 -1.21 5.70 -34.08
N LYS A 62 -1.31 5.46 -35.38
CA LYS A 62 -1.46 6.51 -36.39
C LYS A 62 -2.70 7.38 -36.19
N ASP A 63 -3.79 6.80 -35.70
CA ASP A 63 -5.04 7.51 -35.41
C ASP A 63 -4.96 8.41 -34.18
N MET A 64 -3.91 8.26 -33.37
CA MET A 64 -3.69 8.99 -32.12
C MET A 64 -2.55 10.02 -32.23
N GLN A 65 -2.04 10.26 -33.45
CA GLN A 65 -1.06 11.32 -33.76
C GLN A 65 -1.60 12.71 -33.41
N ASP A 66 -2.88 12.97 -33.71
CA ASP A 66 -3.62 14.11 -33.18
C ASP A 66 -4.59 13.62 -32.11
N SER A 67 -4.11 13.65 -30.86
CA SER A 67 -4.89 13.21 -29.70
C SER A 67 -6.17 14.03 -29.51
N ALA A 68 -6.17 15.31 -29.87
CA ALA A 68 -7.34 16.17 -29.71
C ALA A 68 -8.44 15.81 -30.72
N LEU A 69 -8.07 15.57 -31.98
CA LEU A 69 -9.01 15.07 -33.00
C LEU A 69 -9.54 13.69 -32.66
N TRP A 70 -8.68 12.78 -32.18
CA TRP A 70 -9.07 11.44 -31.76
C TRP A 70 -10.15 11.47 -30.66
N VAL A 71 -9.92 12.23 -29.58
CA VAL A 71 -10.91 12.36 -28.48
C VAL A 71 -12.23 12.96 -28.98
N ARG A 72 -12.19 13.99 -29.83
CA ARG A 72 -13.40 14.60 -30.39
C ARG A 72 -14.18 13.64 -31.29
N LYS A 73 -13.49 12.79 -32.06
CA LYS A 73 -14.12 11.76 -32.88
C LYS A 73 -14.81 10.71 -32.01
N VAL A 74 -14.10 10.17 -31.02
CA VAL A 74 -14.65 9.18 -30.07
C VAL A 74 -15.85 9.74 -29.32
N ARG A 75 -15.77 10.98 -28.81
CA ARG A 75 -16.91 11.61 -28.13
C ARG A 75 -18.13 11.75 -29.04
N ARG A 76 -17.93 12.06 -30.32
CA ARG A 76 -19.02 12.15 -31.29
C ARG A 76 -19.59 10.80 -31.68
N SER A 77 -18.76 9.77 -31.85
CA SER A 77 -19.24 8.44 -32.28
C SER A 77 -19.87 7.64 -31.15
N GLU A 78 -19.31 7.70 -29.95
CA GLU A 78 -19.73 6.82 -28.84
C GLU A 78 -20.70 7.49 -27.88
N TRP A 79 -20.64 8.82 -27.74
CA TRP A 79 -21.34 9.55 -26.66
C TRP A 79 -22.36 10.58 -27.17
N ALA A 80 -22.41 10.91 -28.47
CA ALA A 80 -23.37 11.90 -28.99
C ALA A 80 -24.82 11.38 -29.03
N ASP A 81 -25.03 10.06 -28.98
CA ASP A 81 -26.37 9.45 -28.96
C ASP A 81 -26.95 9.27 -27.53
N ARG A 82 -26.34 9.91 -26.52
CA ARG A 82 -26.82 9.87 -25.12
C ARG A 82 -27.31 11.21 -24.57
N ALA A 83 -27.56 12.19 -25.43
CA ALA A 83 -28.14 13.49 -25.07
C ALA A 83 -29.62 13.56 -25.43
#